data_AF-A0A661S1X0-F1
#
_entry.id   AF-A0A661S1X0-F1
#
_cell.length_a   1.000
_cell.length_b   1.000
_cell.length_c   1.000
_cell.angle_alpha   90.00
_cell.angle_beta   90.00
_cell.angle_gamma   90.00
#
_symmetry.space_group_name_H-M   'P 1'
#
loop_
_entity.id
_entity.type
_entity.pdbx_description
1 polymer ?
#
loop_
_entity_poly.entity_id
_entity_poly.type
_entity_poly.pdbx_seq_one_letter_code
_entity_poly.pdbx_strand_id
1 'polypeptide(L)' 'MNATERMNAAINLKPVDRVPNAPFYEAPICTYFGSTFRAALLEDQAMADAHLAALDEFRFDWVMVGMGLIGGIIPEAL' A
#
# COMPACT_ATOMS: atom_id res chain seq x y z
N MET A 1 10.16 18.25 0.00
CA MET A 1 10.78 16.93 0.29
C MET A 1 10.16 15.89 -0.62
N ASN A 2 10.90 14.90 -1.10
CA ASN A 2 10.31 13.73 -1.76
C ASN A 2 9.74 12.74 -0.70
N ALA A 3 9.01 11.72 -1.16
CA ALA A 3 8.38 10.74 -0.28
C ALA A 3 9.39 10.06 0.67
N THR A 4 10.52 9.62 0.15
CA THR A 4 11.59 8.97 0.92
C THR A 4 12.18 9.89 1.99
N GLU A 5 12.51 11.13 1.63
CA GLU A 5 13.02 12.15 2.57
C GLU A 5 12.01 12.42 3.69
N ARG A 6 10.73 12.56 3.33
CA ARG A 6 9.64 12.85 4.27
C ARG A 6 9.42 11.69 5.22
N MET A 7 9.36 10.46 4.72
CA MET A 7 9.21 9.26 5.55
C MET A 7 10.39 9.08 6.51
N ASN A 8 11.62 9.24 6.02
CA ASN A 8 12.81 9.14 6.87
C ASN A 8 12.82 10.22 7.96
N ALA A 9 12.46 11.46 7.64
CA ALA A 9 12.35 12.51 8.65
C ALA A 9 11.26 12.22 9.68
N ALA A 10 10.06 11.81 9.24
CA ALA A 10 8.93 11.49 10.11
C ALA A 10 9.23 10.36 11.10
N ILE A 11 9.82 9.24 10.63
CA ILE A 11 10.20 8.08 11.46
C ILE A 11 11.22 8.50 12.55
N ASN A 12 12.10 9.43 12.22
CA ASN A 12 13.12 9.94 13.14
C ASN A 12 12.66 11.15 13.97
N LEU A 13 11.35 11.43 14.01
CA LEU A 13 10.75 12.55 14.76
C LEU A 13 11.35 13.92 14.39
N LYS A 14 11.79 14.07 13.13
CA LYS A 14 12.29 15.33 12.59
C LYS A 14 11.15 16.12 11.92
N PRO A 15 11.28 17.46 11.81
CA PRO A 15 10.32 18.26 11.05
C PRO A 15 10.17 17.79 9.60
N VAL A 16 8.94 17.85 9.09
CA VAL A 16 8.56 17.50 7.71
C VAL A 16 7.77 18.63 7.06
N ASP A 17 7.79 18.68 5.73
CA ASP A 17 7.05 19.68 4.94
C ASP A 17 5.52 19.46 4.97
N ARG A 18 5.07 18.22 5.20
CA ARG A 18 3.69 17.84 5.52
C ARG A 18 3.66 16.49 6.22
N VAL A 19 2.54 16.15 6.85
CA VAL A 19 2.31 14.80 7.40
C VAL A 19 2.42 13.77 6.25
N PRO A 20 3.23 12.71 6.40
CA PRO A 20 3.28 11.64 5.41
C PRO A 20 1.93 10.93 5.30
N ASN A 21 1.52 10.60 4.08
CA ASN A 21 0.27 9.94 3.79
C ASN A 21 0.52 8.49 3.35
N ALA A 22 -0.04 7.54 4.09
CA ALA A 22 -0.26 6.16 3.64
C ALA A 22 -1.62 5.69 4.11
N PRO A 23 -2.55 5.49 3.18
CA PRO A 23 -3.85 5.04 3.59
C PRO A 23 -3.91 3.51 3.67
N PHE A 24 -4.88 3.04 4.44
CA PHE A 24 -5.12 1.62 4.65
C PHE A 24 -6.32 1.18 3.79
N TYR A 25 -6.06 0.63 2.59
CA TYR A 25 -7.10 0.44 1.57
C TYR A 25 -6.93 -0.79 0.66
N GLU A 26 -6.21 -1.83 1.07
CA GLU A 26 -5.81 -2.93 0.17
C GLU A 26 -6.99 -3.55 -0.61
N ALA A 27 -8.14 -3.79 0.02
CA ALA A 27 -9.30 -4.35 -0.68
C ALA A 27 -9.99 -3.34 -1.65
N PRO A 28 -10.29 -2.09 -1.22
CA PRO A 28 -10.81 -1.06 -2.12
C PRO A 28 -9.93 -0.76 -3.33
N ILE A 29 -8.59 -0.73 -3.16
CA ILE A 29 -7.68 -0.34 -4.23
C ILE A 29 -7.58 -1.42 -5.32
N CYS A 30 -7.61 -2.70 -4.94
CA CYS A 30 -7.69 -3.80 -5.91
C CYS A 30 -8.93 -3.66 -6.79
N THR A 31 -10.08 -3.35 -6.17
CA THR A 31 -11.35 -3.16 -6.89
C THR A 31 -11.27 -1.96 -7.84
N TYR A 32 -10.69 -0.85 -7.38
CA TYR A 32 -10.52 0.36 -8.18
C TYR A 32 -9.72 0.10 -9.46
N PHE A 33 -8.68 -0.74 -9.39
CA PHE A 33 -7.85 -1.11 -10.54
C PHE A 33 -8.33 -2.36 -11.30
N GLY A 34 -9.57 -2.80 -11.08
CA GLY A 34 -10.19 -3.86 -11.88
C GLY A 34 -9.80 -5.29 -11.47
N SER A 35 -9.20 -5.46 -10.29
CA SER A 35 -8.92 -6.77 -9.68
C SER A 35 -9.83 -7.02 -8.48
N THR A 36 -9.87 -8.25 -7.98
CA THR A 36 -10.49 -8.53 -6.68
C THR A 36 -9.40 -8.61 -5.63
N PHE A 37 -9.73 -8.27 -4.38
CA PHE A 37 -8.78 -8.43 -3.28
C PHE A 37 -8.27 -9.88 -3.18
N ARG A 38 -9.16 -10.87 -3.37
CA ARG A 38 -8.80 -12.29 -3.42
C ARG A 38 -7.80 -12.62 -4.53
N ALA A 39 -8.01 -12.11 -5.75
CA ALA A 39 -7.08 -12.35 -6.85
C ALA A 39 -5.71 -11.72 -6.56
N ALA A 40 -5.68 -10.48 -6.08
CA ALA A 40 -4.45 -9.81 -5.67
C ALA A 40 -3.72 -10.53 -4.52
N LEU A 41 -4.46 -11.12 -3.57
CA LEU A 41 -3.89 -11.92 -2.48
C LEU A 41 -3.27 -13.24 -2.94
N LEU A 42 -3.79 -13.84 -4.01
CA LEU A 42 -3.30 -15.12 -4.55
C LEU A 42 -2.20 -14.93 -5.60
N GLU A 43 -2.08 -13.72 -6.14
CA GLU A 43 -1.13 -13.35 -7.19
C GLU A 43 -0.32 -12.13 -6.73
N ASP A 44 0.86 -12.40 -6.14
CA ASP A 44 1.78 -11.39 -5.59
C ASP A 44 2.03 -10.20 -6.55
N GLN A 45 2.12 -10.46 -7.85
CA GLN A 45 2.33 -9.43 -8.87
C GLN A 45 1.13 -8.48 -9.02
N ALA A 46 -0.10 -9.00 -8.99
CA ALA A 46 -1.31 -8.18 -9.14
C ALA A 46 -1.50 -7.23 -7.94
N MET A 47 -1.11 -7.67 -6.73
CA MET A 47 -1.08 -6.79 -5.57
C MET A 47 -0.03 -5.70 -5.71
N ALA A 48 1.20 -6.05 -6.12
CA ALA A 48 2.26 -5.08 -6.33
C ALA A 48 1.86 -4.01 -7.37
N ASP A 49 1.33 -4.44 -8.51
CA ASP A 49 0.92 -3.54 -9.61
C ASP A 49 -0.18 -2.57 -9.16
N ALA A 50 -1.21 -3.05 -8.44
CA ALA A 50 -2.28 -2.21 -7.91
C ALA A 50 -1.77 -1.16 -6.90
N HIS A 51 -0.82 -1.54 -6.03
CA HIS A 51 -0.26 -0.62 -5.03
C HIS A 51 0.72 0.38 -5.65
N LEU A 52 1.49 -0.02 -6.66
CA LEU A 52 2.35 0.88 -7.44
C LEU A 52 1.51 1.90 -8.22
N ALA A 53 0.43 1.46 -8.88
CA ALA A 53 -0.50 2.38 -9.54
C ALA A 53 -1.15 3.37 -8.55
N ALA A 54 -1.45 2.93 -7.32
CA ALA A 54 -1.99 3.79 -6.27
C ALA A 54 -0.98 4.85 -5.80
N LEU A 55 0.30 4.50 -5.67
CA LEU A 55 1.37 5.45 -5.33
C LEU A 55 1.43 6.59 -6.34
N ASP A 56 1.35 6.27 -7.62
CA ASP A 56 1.43 7.25 -8.71
C ASP A 56 0.17 8.12 -8.79
N GLU A 57 -1.02 7.51 -8.79
CA GLU A 57 -2.30 8.20 -8.96
C GLU A 57 -2.57 9.19 -7.81
N PHE A 58 -2.37 8.73 -6.58
CA PHE A 58 -2.76 9.50 -5.39
C PHE A 58 -1.58 10.18 -4.69
N ARG A 59 -0.36 9.99 -5.21
CA ARG A 59 0.88 10.61 -4.71
C ARG A 59 1.11 10.33 -3.22
N PHE A 60 0.86 9.09 -2.80
CA PHE A 60 1.13 8.65 -1.44
C PHE A 60 2.62 8.61 -1.16
N ASP A 61 2.99 8.72 0.12
CA ASP A 61 4.39 8.67 0.54
C ASP A 61 4.89 7.23 0.73
N TRP A 62 3.97 6.33 1.05
CA TRP A 62 4.20 4.90 1.10
C TRP A 62 2.87 4.15 1.01
N VAL A 63 2.96 2.86 0.74
CA VAL A 63 1.84 1.91 0.73
C VAL A 63 2.23 0.68 1.51
N MET A 64 1.26 0.08 2.18
CA MET A 64 1.46 -1.23 2.81
C MET A 64 1.35 -2.31 1.73
N VAL A 65 2.30 -3.22 1.71
CA VAL A 65 2.33 -4.38 0.81
C VAL A 65 2.40 -5.59 1.72
N GLY A 66 1.26 -6.24 2.04
CA GLY A 66 1.29 -7.07 3.23
C GLY A 66 0.35 -8.24 3.36
N MET A 67 -0.96 -8.12 3.17
CA MET A 67 -1.82 -9.22 3.66
C MET A 67 -1.64 -10.54 2.88
N GLY A 68 -1.30 -10.49 1.59
CA GLY A 68 -1.00 -11.68 0.79
C GLY A 68 0.44 -12.20 0.99
N LEU A 69 1.39 -11.28 1.13
CA LEU A 69 2.83 -11.58 1.16
C LEU A 69 3.38 -11.96 2.54
N ILE A 70 2.67 -11.63 3.63
CA ILE A 70 3.10 -11.92 5.02
C ILE A 70 2.53 -13.27 5.52
N GLY A 71 1.93 -14.09 4.64
CA GLY A 71 1.34 -15.38 5.03
C GLY A 71 0.05 -15.25 5.86
N GLY A 72 -0.66 -14.12 5.71
CA GLY A 72 -1.83 -13.74 6.51
C GLY A 72 -3.18 -14.26 6.01
N ILE A 73 -3.21 -15.15 5.01
CA ILE A 73 -4.46 -15.85 4.68
C ILE A 73 -4.66 -16.93 5.75
N ILE A 74 -5.61 -16.68 6.66
CA ILE A 74 -6.31 -17.75 7.39
C ILE A 74 -7.41 -18.20 6.45
N PRO A 75 -7.28 -19.33 5.74
CA PRO A 75 -8.27 -19.77 4.76
C PRO A 75 -9.67 -19.94 5.37
N GLU A 76 -9.75 -20.17 6.68
CA GLU A 76 -10.98 -20.32 7.45
C GLU A 76 -11.68 -18.99 7.79
N ALA A 77 -11.05 -17.84 7.51
CA ALA A 77 -11.63 -16.51 7.75
C ALA A 77 -12.28 -15.90 6.48
N LEU A 78 -12.24 -16.62 5.36
CA LEU A 78 -12.95 -16.32 4.11
C LEU A 78 -14.30 -17.05 4.07
#